data_AF-G2QCR7-F1
#
_entry.id   AF-G2QCR7-F1
#
_cell.length_a   1.000
_cell.length_b   1.000
_cell.length_c   1.000
_cell.angle_alpha   90.00
_cell.angle_beta   90.00
_cell.angle_gamma   90.00
#
_symmetry.space_group_name_H-M   'P 1'
#
loop_
_entity.id
_entity.type
_entity.pdbx_description
1 polymer ?
#
loop_
_entity_poly.entity_id
_entity_poly.type
_entity_poly.pdbx_seq_one_letter_code
_entity_poly.pdbx_strand_id
1 'polypeptide(L)'
;MILRDLRRLALLVGPFAVLLLLSASLWRSHTDGLRSQVGAFLVTYGPSASRSSSSSSSSSSSASLRKPRLTPNETHYEVFSQSTPDAEFFDIRFDEDVLTPSVIPHPKLNDTWYVVAQLPAKREKGGIDVWAEEVGCLAQFYKGALMCIENTQPLPYEPTLNGNCKGNVELLNLQRGPREARVFFGPKNPWTAYGSNSAIGCYGQFIQDFRALDVLAPEWTANAAHPDFRVGSEIRRSPQSNPVQKDYFLFWDKDDAMHVHYNMFPTRGYAKLEAQGKTGPDLAGKTAKSDTKCLRRYLPKLSDKSQSIRQATNSLRVTLCSRAEAKCTPHDGNTFIMTLVQHQTDFVHHSEYEPYVVLFRQHPPFELYAVSRRPLWISGRTRREGLPADIVSVTSVNWRDRGLNYHGYLDDVVMLAFQYGNRHSAGIDVRAGDLLVDLGLCQDSS
;
A
#
# COMPACT_ATOMS: atom_id res chain seq x y z
N MET A 1 66.00 39.49 -19.09
CA MET A 1 65.24 39.82 -17.86
C MET A 1 63.88 39.12 -17.80
N ILE A 2 63.20 38.90 -18.93
CA ILE A 2 61.84 38.33 -19.03
C ILE A 2 61.71 36.85 -18.57
N LEU A 3 62.75 36.03 -18.72
CA LEU A 3 62.71 34.60 -18.33
C LEU A 3 62.74 34.36 -16.81
N ARG A 4 63.13 35.36 -16.00
CA ARG A 4 63.26 35.21 -14.55
C ARG A 4 61.93 35.45 -13.81
N ASP A 5 61.04 36.27 -14.38
CA ASP A 5 59.71 36.54 -13.83
C ASP A 5 58.68 35.44 -14.15
N LEU A 6 58.83 34.75 -15.27
CA LEU A 6 57.95 33.62 -15.62
C LEU A 6 58.04 32.45 -14.61
N ARG A 7 59.22 32.23 -14.02
CA ARG A 7 59.39 31.21 -12.96
C ARG A 7 58.67 31.59 -11.66
N ARG A 8 58.62 32.87 -11.33
CA ARG A 8 57.89 33.36 -10.15
C ARG A 8 56.38 33.30 -10.37
N LEU A 9 55.92 33.60 -11.59
CA LEU A 9 54.52 33.45 -11.97
C LEU A 9 54.07 31.98 -11.92
N ALA A 10 54.90 31.04 -12.41
CA ALA A 10 54.60 29.61 -12.35
C ALA A 10 54.52 29.09 -10.91
N LEU A 11 55.37 29.58 -10.00
CA LEU A 11 55.35 29.21 -8.58
C LEU A 11 54.13 29.79 -7.84
N LEU A 12 53.63 30.95 -8.24
CA LEU A 12 52.45 31.58 -7.63
C LEU A 12 51.13 31.07 -8.20
N VAL A 13 51.02 30.89 -9.52
CA VAL A 13 49.76 30.55 -10.21
C VAL A 13 49.58 29.04 -10.35
N GLY A 14 50.66 28.27 -10.42
CA GLY A 14 50.64 26.81 -10.58
C GLY A 14 49.79 26.09 -9.52
N PRO A 15 49.98 26.35 -8.20
CA PRO A 15 49.20 25.70 -7.16
C PRO A 15 47.70 26.01 -7.25
N PHE A 16 47.33 27.25 -7.60
CA PHE A 16 45.93 27.65 -7.76
C PHE A 16 45.29 26.98 -8.98
N ALA A 17 46.01 26.88 -10.10
CA ALA A 17 45.52 26.17 -11.28
C ALA A 17 45.30 24.68 -11.00
N VAL A 18 46.19 24.05 -10.24
CA VAL A 18 46.04 22.64 -9.81
C VAL A 18 44.85 22.48 -8.86
N LEU A 19 44.65 23.37 -7.89
CA LEU A 19 43.49 23.35 -7.00
C LEU A 19 42.17 23.56 -7.75
N LEU A 20 42.15 24.42 -8.77
CA LEU A 20 40.97 24.68 -9.60
C LEU A 20 40.64 23.47 -10.50
N LEU A 21 41.66 22.78 -11.00
CA LEU A 21 41.49 21.54 -11.76
C LEU A 21 41.07 20.38 -10.86
N LEU A 22 41.59 20.27 -9.63
CA LEU A 22 41.17 19.26 -8.66
C LEU A 22 39.74 19.49 -8.17
N SER A 23 39.36 20.74 -7.91
CA SER A 23 37.97 21.07 -7.55
C SER A 23 37.01 20.84 -8.71
N ALA A 24 37.38 21.19 -9.95
CA ALA A 24 36.58 20.84 -11.13
C ALA A 24 36.50 19.32 -11.38
N SER A 25 37.55 18.57 -11.09
CA SER A 25 37.58 17.10 -11.17
C SER A 25 36.70 16.45 -10.12
N LEU A 26 36.74 16.93 -8.87
CA LEU A 26 35.88 16.45 -7.78
C LEU A 26 34.42 16.82 -8.01
N TRP A 27 34.16 17.98 -8.63
CA TRP A 27 32.80 18.36 -9.01
C TRP A 27 32.25 17.50 -10.15
N ARG A 28 33.09 17.18 -11.16
CA ARG A 28 32.73 16.21 -12.22
C ARG A 28 32.49 14.80 -11.68
N SER A 29 33.29 14.33 -10.72
CA SER A 29 33.05 13.00 -10.13
C SER A 29 31.75 12.92 -9.33
N HIS A 30 31.24 14.05 -8.83
CA HIS A 30 29.95 14.10 -8.12
C HIS A 30 28.73 14.21 -9.06
N THR A 31 28.91 14.68 -10.30
CA THR A 31 27.84 14.74 -11.32
C THR A 31 27.78 13.51 -12.22
N ASP A 32 28.89 12.78 -12.38
CA ASP A 32 28.95 11.56 -13.20
C ASP A 32 28.62 10.27 -12.40
N GLY A 33 28.70 10.32 -11.06
CA GLY A 33 28.29 9.21 -10.17
C GLY A 33 26.77 8.96 -10.12
N LEU A 34 25.95 9.92 -10.55
CA LEU A 34 24.48 9.79 -10.62
C LEU A 34 23.96 9.37 -12.01
N ARG A 35 24.85 9.18 -13.00
CA ARG A 35 24.44 8.88 -14.38
C ARG A 35 25.08 7.63 -15.00
N SER A 36 25.98 6.93 -14.30
CA SER A 36 26.76 5.83 -14.89
C SER A 36 26.50 4.41 -14.37
N GLN A 37 25.49 4.16 -13.52
CA GLN A 37 25.13 2.79 -13.11
C GLN A 37 23.85 2.21 -13.74
N VAL A 38 23.25 2.88 -14.73
CA VAL A 38 22.10 2.33 -15.49
C VAL A 38 22.50 1.95 -16.93
N GLY A 39 23.77 2.04 -17.32
CA GLY A 39 24.16 1.95 -18.73
C GLY A 39 25.52 1.34 -19.04
N ALA A 40 25.95 0.27 -18.37
CA ALA A 40 27.09 -0.53 -18.86
C ALA A 40 27.24 -1.87 -18.11
N PHE A 41 26.28 -2.79 -18.23
CA PHE A 41 26.64 -4.21 -18.21
C PHE A 41 25.72 -4.97 -19.15
N LEU A 42 26.32 -5.46 -20.24
CA LEU A 42 25.79 -6.25 -21.36
C LEU A 42 25.58 -5.47 -22.66
N VAL A 43 26.66 -5.36 -23.45
CA VAL A 43 26.78 -5.85 -24.85
C VAL A 43 28.12 -5.38 -25.40
N THR A 44 29.09 -6.28 -25.57
CA THR A 44 29.73 -6.56 -26.88
C THR A 44 30.79 -7.67 -26.81
N TYR A 45 30.62 -8.68 -27.69
CA TYR A 45 31.59 -9.39 -28.56
C TYR A 45 30.82 -10.64 -29.09
N GLY A 46 30.07 -10.64 -30.21
CA GLY A 46 30.43 -10.53 -31.64
C GLY A 46 30.06 -11.87 -32.35
N PRO A 47 30.02 -12.05 -33.70
CA PRO A 47 29.96 -11.10 -34.82
C PRO A 47 28.81 -11.35 -35.85
N SER A 48 28.51 -10.29 -36.61
CA SER A 48 28.15 -10.22 -38.04
C SER A 48 27.36 -11.34 -38.74
N ALA A 49 26.09 -11.06 -39.08
CA ALA A 49 25.50 -11.50 -40.35
C ALA A 49 24.50 -10.45 -40.87
N SER A 50 24.80 -9.94 -42.06
CA SER A 50 24.00 -9.03 -42.87
C SER A 50 22.64 -9.60 -43.27
N ARG A 51 21.56 -8.80 -43.20
CA ARG A 51 20.56 -8.67 -44.30
C ARG A 51 19.48 -7.62 -44.02
N SER A 52 19.37 -6.73 -45.00
CA SER A 52 18.18 -6.03 -45.51
C SER A 52 17.22 -5.35 -44.52
N SER A 53 17.30 -4.03 -44.55
CA SER A 53 16.27 -3.06 -44.22
C SER A 53 14.91 -3.42 -44.83
N SER A 54 13.92 -3.72 -43.98
CA SER A 54 12.52 -3.44 -44.26
C SER A 54 11.98 -2.57 -43.12
N SER A 55 11.61 -1.36 -43.50
CA SER A 55 10.88 -0.40 -42.68
C SER A 55 9.52 -0.99 -42.30
N SER A 56 9.42 -1.59 -41.12
CA SER A 56 8.15 -1.79 -40.45
C SER A 56 7.98 -0.69 -39.41
N SER A 57 7.11 0.25 -39.74
CA SER A 57 6.46 1.16 -38.81
C SER A 57 6.05 0.39 -37.56
N SER A 58 6.73 0.65 -36.45
CA SER A 58 6.33 0.20 -35.12
C SER A 58 5.01 0.90 -34.78
N SER A 59 3.90 0.26 -35.14
CA SER A 59 2.60 0.56 -34.58
C SER A 59 2.71 0.39 -33.07
N SER A 60 2.73 1.51 -32.35
CA SER A 60 2.39 1.56 -30.94
C SER A 60 1.01 0.93 -30.79
N SER A 61 0.95 -0.36 -30.46
CA SER A 61 -0.28 -1.01 -30.06
C SER A 61 -0.72 -0.32 -28.78
N SER A 62 -1.70 0.58 -28.89
CA SER A 62 -2.49 1.01 -27.75
C SER A 62 -3.02 -0.26 -27.11
N ALA A 63 -2.50 -0.65 -25.94
CA ALA A 63 -3.09 -1.71 -25.16
C ALA A 63 -4.56 -1.33 -24.95
N SER A 64 -5.48 -2.05 -25.59
CA SER A 64 -6.90 -1.77 -25.43
C SER A 64 -7.24 -2.01 -23.97
N LEU A 65 -7.73 -0.99 -23.27
CA LEU A 65 -8.19 -1.09 -21.88
C LEU A 65 -9.12 -2.29 -21.74
N ARG A 66 -8.66 -3.35 -21.05
CA ARG A 66 -9.47 -4.54 -20.80
C ARG A 66 -10.45 -4.24 -19.69
N LYS A 67 -11.75 -4.30 -20.01
CA LYS A 67 -12.82 -4.12 -19.04
C LYS A 67 -12.95 -5.36 -18.14
N PRO A 68 -13.45 -5.20 -16.91
CA PRO A 68 -13.77 -6.32 -16.04
C PRO A 68 -14.74 -7.28 -16.72
N ARG A 69 -14.56 -8.57 -16.44
CA ARG A 69 -15.42 -9.63 -16.95
C ARG A 69 -15.76 -10.62 -15.86
N LEU A 70 -16.94 -11.22 -15.94
CA LEU A 70 -17.24 -12.39 -15.12
C LEU A 70 -16.28 -13.52 -15.49
N THR A 71 -15.80 -14.25 -14.48
CA THR A 71 -15.06 -15.50 -14.71
C THR A 71 -15.97 -16.53 -15.41
N PRO A 72 -15.43 -17.55 -16.10
CA PRO A 72 -16.25 -18.53 -16.84
C PRO A 72 -17.32 -19.25 -16.01
N ASN A 73 -17.12 -19.38 -14.70
CA ASN A 73 -18.07 -19.96 -13.75
C ASN A 73 -18.93 -18.90 -13.03
N GLU A 74 -18.83 -17.63 -13.42
CA GLU A 74 -19.57 -16.48 -12.89
C GLU A 74 -19.46 -16.25 -11.38
N THR A 75 -18.37 -16.73 -10.77
CA THR A 75 -18.13 -16.62 -9.32
C THR A 75 -17.41 -15.34 -8.93
N HIS A 76 -16.61 -14.75 -9.83
CA HIS A 76 -15.82 -13.55 -9.57
C HIS A 76 -15.94 -12.55 -10.72
N TYR A 77 -15.61 -11.28 -10.46
CA TYR A 77 -15.23 -10.34 -11.51
C TYR A 77 -13.71 -10.26 -11.63
N GLU A 78 -13.20 -10.65 -12.80
CA GLU A 78 -11.79 -10.50 -13.12
C GLU A 78 -11.46 -9.04 -13.43
N VAL A 79 -10.41 -8.52 -12.79
CA VAL A 79 -9.87 -7.17 -12.99
C VAL A 79 -8.46 -7.25 -13.57
N PHE A 80 -8.12 -6.28 -14.42
CA PHE A 80 -6.92 -6.29 -15.24
C PHE A 80 -6.04 -5.07 -14.96
N SER A 81 -4.73 -5.28 -15.02
CA SER A 81 -3.76 -4.19 -14.90
C SER A 81 -3.91 -3.21 -16.06
N GLN A 82 -3.76 -1.92 -15.75
CA GLN A 82 -3.73 -0.84 -16.73
C GLN A 82 -2.34 -0.60 -17.30
N SER A 83 -1.28 -1.13 -16.66
CA SER A 83 0.11 -0.85 -17.00
C SER A 83 0.89 -2.03 -17.57
N THR A 84 0.48 -3.28 -17.31
CA THR A 84 1.19 -4.46 -17.84
C THR A 84 0.71 -4.85 -19.25
N PRO A 85 1.60 -5.29 -20.15
CA PRO A 85 1.21 -5.69 -21.51
C PRO A 85 0.28 -6.91 -21.58
N ASP A 86 0.42 -7.85 -20.65
CA ASP A 86 -0.44 -9.04 -20.51
C ASP A 86 -1.75 -8.76 -19.77
N ALA A 87 -1.84 -7.58 -19.14
CA ALA A 87 -2.92 -7.12 -18.27
C ALA A 87 -3.05 -7.93 -16.96
N GLU A 88 -1.99 -8.64 -16.57
CA GLU A 88 -1.87 -9.35 -15.30
C GLU A 88 -1.23 -8.44 -14.23
N PHE A 89 -1.22 -8.87 -12.97
CA PHE A 89 -0.50 -8.16 -11.93
C PHE A 89 1.02 -8.13 -12.17
N PHE A 90 1.72 -7.22 -11.49
CA PHE A 90 3.18 -7.10 -11.54
C PHE A 90 3.82 -7.42 -10.19
N ASP A 91 5.09 -7.82 -10.22
CA ASP A 91 5.89 -8.03 -9.01
C ASP A 91 6.29 -6.71 -8.36
N ILE A 92 6.33 -6.69 -7.03
CA ILE A 92 6.97 -5.65 -6.22
C ILE A 92 8.27 -6.23 -5.67
N ARG A 93 9.42 -5.67 -6.09
CA ARG A 93 10.74 -6.26 -5.82
C ARG A 93 11.61 -5.36 -4.95
N PHE A 94 12.08 -5.98 -3.87
CA PHE A 94 13.10 -5.47 -2.95
C PHE A 94 14.40 -6.28 -3.14
N ASP A 95 15.44 -5.92 -2.38
CA ASP A 95 16.70 -6.68 -2.33
C ASP A 95 16.55 -8.02 -1.58
N GLU A 96 15.50 -8.16 -0.76
CA GLU A 96 15.13 -9.38 -0.04
C GLU A 96 13.67 -9.76 -0.36
N ASP A 97 13.29 -11.02 -0.09
CA ASP A 97 11.88 -11.42 -0.08
C ASP A 97 11.12 -10.60 0.97
N VAL A 98 9.94 -10.09 0.61
CA VAL A 98 9.10 -9.27 1.48
C VAL A 98 7.63 -9.69 1.41
N LEU A 99 6.88 -9.37 2.47
CA LEU A 99 5.47 -9.68 2.66
C LEU A 99 4.66 -8.40 2.87
N THR A 100 3.34 -8.51 2.70
CA THR A 100 2.36 -7.46 3.04
C THR A 100 2.73 -6.06 2.54
N PRO A 101 2.91 -5.88 1.21
CA PRO A 101 3.38 -4.62 0.66
C PRO A 101 2.32 -3.52 0.75
N SER A 102 2.77 -2.28 0.76
CA SER A 102 1.95 -1.09 0.69
C SER A 102 2.61 -0.01 -0.15
N VAL A 103 1.85 0.58 -1.08
CA VAL A 103 2.39 1.48 -2.11
C VAL A 103 1.61 2.80 -2.10
N ILE A 104 2.32 3.93 -2.04
CA ILE A 104 1.75 5.27 -2.25
C ILE A 104 2.61 6.07 -3.24
N PRO A 105 2.01 6.95 -4.07
CA PRO A 105 2.78 7.78 -4.99
C PRO A 105 3.67 8.77 -4.24
N HIS A 106 4.86 9.03 -4.78
CA HIS A 106 5.73 10.09 -4.29
C HIS A 106 5.05 11.45 -4.52
N PRO A 107 5.07 12.38 -3.53
CA PRO A 107 4.40 13.69 -3.65
C PRO A 107 5.04 14.65 -4.68
N LYS A 108 6.24 14.36 -5.19
CA LYS A 108 7.06 15.30 -5.98
C LYS A 108 7.67 14.65 -7.21
N LEU A 109 8.12 13.40 -7.11
CA LEU A 109 8.68 12.68 -8.25
C LEU A 109 7.56 12.01 -9.06
N ASN A 110 7.63 12.11 -10.38
CA ASN A 110 6.75 11.36 -11.27
C ASN A 110 7.20 9.90 -11.32
N ASP A 111 6.27 8.99 -11.62
CA ASP A 111 6.55 7.56 -11.86
C ASP A 111 7.42 6.92 -10.77
N THR A 112 7.23 7.39 -9.53
CA THR A 112 7.98 6.99 -8.36
C THR A 112 7.00 6.81 -7.20
N TRP A 113 7.18 5.74 -6.45
CA TRP A 113 6.33 5.38 -5.32
C TRP A 113 7.17 5.11 -4.08
N TYR A 114 6.62 5.41 -2.92
CA TYR A 114 7.08 4.78 -1.69
C TYR A 114 6.48 3.39 -1.61
N VAL A 115 7.32 2.42 -1.30
CA VAL A 115 6.90 1.05 -1.04
C VAL A 115 7.37 0.68 0.35
N VAL A 116 6.44 0.18 1.17
CA VAL A 116 6.70 -0.37 2.50
C VAL A 116 6.29 -1.84 2.48
N ALA A 117 7.06 -2.69 3.14
CA ALA A 117 6.76 -4.12 3.25
C ALA A 117 7.44 -4.72 4.48
N GLN A 118 7.01 -5.91 4.88
CA GLN A 118 7.55 -6.62 6.03
C GLN A 118 8.56 -7.67 5.59
N LEU A 119 9.72 -7.76 6.24
CA LEU A 119 10.62 -8.90 6.07
C LEU A 119 10.02 -10.18 6.68
N PRO A 120 10.34 -11.37 6.14
CA PRO A 120 10.07 -12.64 6.79
C PRO A 120 10.65 -12.64 8.20
N ALA A 121 9.82 -12.95 9.19
CA ALA A 121 10.21 -12.80 10.58
C ALA A 121 11.38 -13.74 10.92
N LYS A 122 12.45 -13.20 11.52
CA LYS A 122 13.71 -13.91 11.81
C LYS A 122 13.73 -14.30 13.28
N ARG A 123 14.23 -15.51 13.61
CA ARG A 123 14.47 -15.88 15.02
C ARG A 123 15.63 -15.05 15.56
N GLU A 124 15.46 -14.48 16.75
CA GLU A 124 16.55 -13.75 17.39
C GLU A 124 17.71 -14.70 17.76
N LYS A 125 18.95 -14.21 17.64
CA LYS A 125 20.15 -15.00 17.98
C LYS A 125 20.13 -15.35 19.47
N GLY A 126 20.03 -16.64 19.78
CA GLY A 126 20.08 -17.15 21.16
C GLY A 126 18.77 -17.09 21.93
N GLY A 127 17.65 -16.75 21.27
CA GLY A 127 16.32 -16.69 21.88
C GLY A 127 15.29 -17.56 21.16
N ILE A 128 14.10 -17.69 21.77
CA ILE A 128 12.90 -18.26 21.12
C ILE A 128 12.03 -17.19 20.45
N ASP A 129 12.36 -15.91 20.66
CA ASP A 129 11.63 -14.77 20.11
C ASP A 129 11.81 -14.68 18.59
N VAL A 130 10.75 -14.23 17.92
CA VAL A 130 10.71 -14.01 16.48
C VAL A 130 10.50 -12.51 16.24
N TRP A 131 11.51 -11.89 15.63
CA TRP A 131 11.50 -10.47 15.29
C TRP A 131 10.90 -10.24 13.91
N ALA A 132 9.92 -9.35 13.82
CA ALA A 132 9.49 -8.77 12.56
C ALA A 132 10.08 -7.37 12.38
N GLU A 133 10.40 -7.07 11.13
CA GLU A 133 11.01 -5.82 10.72
C GLU A 133 10.26 -5.32 9.49
N GLU A 134 9.92 -4.03 9.53
CA GLU A 134 9.33 -3.32 8.42
C GLU A 134 10.43 -2.59 7.67
N VAL A 135 10.36 -2.64 6.35
CA VAL A 135 11.31 -2.01 5.45
C VAL A 135 10.60 -1.15 4.42
N GLY A 136 11.32 -0.20 3.83
CA GLY A 136 10.81 0.57 2.71
C GLY A 136 11.87 1.09 1.77
N CYS A 137 11.43 1.54 0.59
CA CYS A 137 12.28 2.09 -0.45
C CYS A 137 11.47 3.05 -1.35
N LEU A 138 12.18 3.85 -2.14
CA LEU A 138 11.63 4.43 -3.36
C LEU A 138 11.66 3.38 -4.46
N ALA A 139 10.57 3.27 -5.23
CA ALA A 139 10.45 2.31 -6.32
C ALA A 139 9.97 2.95 -7.61
N GLN A 140 10.38 2.37 -8.74
CA GLN A 140 9.96 2.73 -10.09
C GLN A 140 9.69 1.48 -10.92
N PHE A 141 8.87 1.60 -11.95
CA PHE A 141 8.64 0.49 -12.88
C PHE A 141 9.88 0.24 -13.75
N TYR A 142 10.38 -0.99 -13.72
CA TYR A 142 11.45 -1.45 -14.59
C TYR A 142 11.13 -2.85 -15.10
N LYS A 143 11.11 -3.02 -16.43
CA LYS A 143 10.80 -4.29 -17.11
C LYS A 143 9.53 -4.97 -16.60
N GLY A 144 8.48 -4.19 -16.34
CA GLY A 144 7.17 -4.71 -15.93
C GLY A 144 7.04 -5.06 -14.44
N ALA A 145 8.04 -4.75 -13.61
CA ALA A 145 7.97 -4.89 -12.16
C ALA A 145 8.17 -3.52 -11.47
N LEU A 146 7.56 -3.32 -10.30
CA LEU A 146 7.84 -2.17 -9.44
C LEU A 146 9.05 -2.50 -8.56
N MET A 147 10.20 -1.89 -8.86
CA MET A 147 11.48 -2.25 -8.23
C MET A 147 12.01 -1.10 -7.38
N CYS A 148 12.53 -1.43 -6.20
CA CYS A 148 13.31 -0.48 -5.41
C CYS A 148 14.49 0.06 -6.26
N ILE A 149 14.63 1.38 -6.31
CA ILE A 149 15.71 2.06 -7.03
C ILE A 149 16.90 2.40 -6.12
N GLU A 150 16.72 2.26 -4.81
CA GLU A 150 17.72 2.44 -3.76
C GLU A 150 17.68 1.24 -2.82
N ASN A 151 18.73 1.07 -2.01
CA ASN A 151 18.79 -0.01 -1.02
C ASN A 151 17.60 0.07 -0.07
N THR A 152 17.03 -1.09 0.21
CA THR A 152 15.97 -1.28 1.19
C THR A 152 16.38 -0.73 2.57
N GLN A 153 15.56 0.14 3.17
CA GLN A 153 15.83 0.75 4.47
C GLN A 153 14.92 0.19 5.56
N PRO A 154 15.44 -0.15 6.75
CA PRO A 154 14.61 -0.48 7.91
C PRO A 154 13.82 0.75 8.37
N LEU A 155 12.53 0.57 8.65
CA LEU A 155 11.67 1.65 9.11
C LEU A 155 11.73 1.80 10.64
N PRO A 156 11.87 3.03 11.16
CA PRO A 156 12.08 3.29 12.59
C PRO A 156 10.75 3.27 13.36
N TYR A 157 9.95 2.21 13.21
CA TYR A 157 8.79 2.00 14.07
C TYR A 157 9.24 1.51 15.43
N GLU A 158 8.86 2.25 16.47
CA GLU A 158 9.17 1.86 17.84
C GLU A 158 8.34 0.63 18.23
N PRO A 159 8.99 -0.50 18.61
CA PRO A 159 8.30 -1.67 19.09
C PRO A 159 7.89 -1.50 20.55
N THR A 160 6.73 -2.04 20.92
CA THR A 160 6.44 -2.25 22.34
C THR A 160 7.19 -3.49 22.81
N LEU A 161 8.19 -3.31 23.67
CA LEU A 161 9.09 -4.42 24.07
C LEU A 161 8.42 -5.44 25.01
N ASN A 162 7.33 -5.07 25.68
CA ASN A 162 6.62 -5.94 26.62
C ASN A 162 5.33 -6.47 26.01
N GLY A 163 5.15 -7.78 26.00
CA GLY A 163 3.89 -8.41 25.65
C GLY A 163 3.00 -8.60 26.88
N ASN A 164 1.73 -8.20 26.80
CA ASN A 164 0.73 -8.50 27.84
C ASN A 164 -0.25 -9.60 27.40
N CYS A 165 0.17 -10.47 26.48
CA CYS A 165 -0.66 -11.59 26.03
C CYS A 165 -0.78 -12.66 27.12
N LYS A 166 -2.00 -13.11 27.38
CA LYS A 166 -2.31 -14.09 28.43
C LYS A 166 -3.23 -15.18 27.89
N GLY A 167 -3.21 -16.36 28.51
CA GLY A 167 -4.09 -17.48 28.15
C GLY A 167 -3.81 -17.99 26.74
N ASN A 168 -4.86 -18.20 25.94
CA ASN A 168 -4.77 -18.83 24.61
C ASN A 168 -3.94 -18.05 23.58
N VAL A 169 -3.58 -16.79 23.87
CA VAL A 169 -2.77 -15.94 22.99
C VAL A 169 -1.37 -15.65 23.55
N GLU A 170 -0.96 -16.31 24.63
CA GLU A 170 0.34 -16.07 25.30
C GLU A 170 1.55 -16.26 24.37
N LEU A 171 1.47 -17.17 23.39
CA LEU A 171 2.52 -17.36 22.38
C LEU A 171 2.78 -16.13 21.52
N LEU A 172 1.84 -15.19 21.44
CA LEU A 172 2.05 -13.91 20.74
C LEU A 172 3.04 -12.99 21.46
N ASN A 173 3.37 -13.25 22.73
CA ASN A 173 4.47 -12.54 23.42
C ASN A 173 5.84 -12.82 22.78
N LEU A 174 5.98 -13.94 22.05
CA LEU A 174 7.21 -14.30 21.34
C LEU A 174 7.34 -13.57 19.98
N GLN A 175 6.27 -12.94 19.50
CA GLN A 175 6.25 -12.22 18.23
C GLN A 175 6.49 -10.74 18.49
N ARG A 176 7.76 -10.32 18.38
CA ARG A 176 8.19 -8.94 18.61
C ARG A 176 8.31 -8.14 17.32
N GLY A 177 8.37 -6.83 17.47
CA GLY A 177 8.58 -5.88 16.37
C GLY A 177 7.29 -5.32 15.77
N PRO A 178 7.41 -4.30 14.89
CA PRO A 178 6.32 -3.84 14.03
C PRO A 178 5.98 -4.88 12.96
N ARG A 179 4.69 -4.95 12.57
CA ARG A 179 4.18 -5.89 11.55
C ARG A 179 3.09 -5.28 10.69
N GLU A 180 2.98 -5.78 9.47
CA GLU A 180 1.95 -5.44 8.49
C GLU A 180 1.75 -3.93 8.34
N ALA A 181 2.85 -3.17 8.26
CA ALA A 181 2.78 -1.73 8.09
C ALA A 181 2.11 -1.36 6.75
N ARG A 182 1.14 -0.46 6.82
CA ARG A 182 0.42 0.08 5.67
C ARG A 182 0.66 1.57 5.60
N VAL A 183 0.99 2.06 4.41
CA VAL A 183 1.12 3.48 4.11
C VAL A 183 -0.04 3.93 3.24
N PHE A 184 -0.59 5.09 3.57
CA PHE A 184 -1.78 5.62 2.89
C PHE A 184 -1.89 7.12 3.05
N PHE A 185 -2.58 7.78 2.12
CA PHE A 185 -2.88 9.19 2.24
C PHE A 185 -4.20 9.41 2.99
N GLY A 186 -4.19 10.35 3.93
CA GLY A 186 -5.39 11.07 4.33
C GLY A 186 -5.62 12.30 3.44
N PRO A 187 -6.62 13.15 3.72
CA PRO A 187 -6.94 14.31 2.89
C PRO A 187 -5.75 15.24 2.64
N LYS A 188 -4.88 15.41 3.65
CA LYS A 188 -3.76 16.36 3.62
C LYS A 188 -2.38 15.72 3.71
N ASN A 189 -2.24 14.65 4.48
CA ASN A 189 -0.95 14.08 4.87
C ASN A 189 -0.94 12.57 4.67
N PRO A 190 0.23 11.96 4.40
CA PRO A 190 0.39 10.52 4.45
C PRO A 190 0.50 10.04 5.89
N TRP A 191 0.00 8.83 6.11
CA TRP A 191 -0.04 8.16 7.39
C TRP A 191 0.48 6.75 7.21
N THR A 192 0.93 6.17 8.32
CA THR A 192 1.19 4.75 8.41
C THR A 192 0.46 4.15 9.60
N ALA A 193 -0.03 2.94 9.41
CA ALA A 193 -0.59 2.13 10.47
C ALA A 193 0.08 0.76 10.47
N TYR A 194 0.43 0.26 11.65
CA TYR A 194 1.13 -1.01 11.81
C TYR A 194 0.67 -1.72 13.09
N GLY A 195 0.86 -3.03 13.14
CA GLY A 195 0.63 -3.83 14.34
C GLY A 195 1.90 -3.96 15.18
N SER A 196 1.76 -4.03 16.49
CA SER A 196 2.84 -4.47 17.40
C SER A 196 2.25 -4.98 18.71
N ASN A 197 3.08 -5.50 19.61
CA ASN A 197 2.64 -5.78 20.98
C ASN A 197 2.03 -4.51 21.59
N SER A 198 0.99 -4.71 22.41
CA SER A 198 0.22 -3.60 22.97
C SER A 198 0.69 -3.26 24.38
N ALA A 199 0.73 -1.95 24.70
CA ALA A 199 1.06 -1.51 26.06
C ALA A 199 -0.12 -1.70 27.04
N ILE A 200 -1.34 -1.88 26.53
CA ILE A 200 -2.59 -1.91 27.30
C ILE A 200 -3.37 -3.23 27.16
N GLY A 201 -3.07 -4.03 26.14
CA GLY A 201 -3.65 -5.33 25.81
C GLY A 201 -2.58 -6.29 25.28
N CYS A 202 -2.94 -7.32 24.52
CA CYS A 202 -1.96 -8.27 23.98
C CYS A 202 -1.27 -7.72 22.72
N TYR A 203 -2.05 -7.38 21.70
CA TYR A 203 -1.56 -6.90 20.41
C TYR A 203 -2.39 -5.71 19.96
N GLY A 204 -1.73 -4.65 19.50
CA GLY A 204 -2.31 -3.34 19.22
C GLY A 204 -2.12 -2.93 17.77
N GLN A 205 -2.88 -1.91 17.37
CA GLN A 205 -2.69 -1.20 16.10
C GLN A 205 -2.21 0.21 16.42
N PHE A 206 -1.20 0.66 15.72
CA PHE A 206 -0.55 1.95 15.91
C PHE A 206 -0.81 2.83 14.68
N ILE A 207 -0.80 4.13 14.90
CA ILE A 207 -0.79 5.15 13.85
C ILE A 207 0.42 6.04 14.05
N GLN A 208 1.05 6.42 12.95
CA GLN A 208 2.10 7.43 12.91
C GLN A 208 1.94 8.30 11.65
N ASP A 209 2.35 9.56 11.75
CA ASP A 209 2.52 10.41 10.58
C ASP A 209 3.71 9.89 9.77
N PHE A 210 3.47 9.47 8.53
CA PHE A 210 4.48 8.81 7.71
C PHE A 210 5.70 9.72 7.44
N ARG A 211 5.50 11.04 7.51
CA ARG A 211 6.54 12.06 7.28
C ARG A 211 7.57 12.13 8.40
N ALA A 212 7.27 11.52 9.56
CA ALA A 212 8.21 11.41 10.65
C ALA A 212 9.21 10.25 10.47
N LEU A 213 9.03 9.42 9.43
CA LEU A 213 9.99 8.37 9.07
C LEU A 213 11.11 8.98 8.20
N ASP A 214 11.94 9.82 8.81
CA ASP A 214 12.98 10.63 8.16
C ASP A 214 13.91 9.82 7.22
N VAL A 215 14.06 8.51 7.47
CA VAL A 215 14.87 7.59 6.65
C VAL A 215 14.31 7.34 5.24
N LEU A 216 12.99 7.37 5.09
CA LEU A 216 12.33 7.07 3.82
C LEU A 216 11.77 8.33 3.16
N ALA A 217 11.38 9.33 3.96
CA ALA A 217 10.73 10.56 3.51
C ALA A 217 11.56 11.83 3.83
N PRO A 218 12.87 11.88 3.51
CA PRO A 218 13.75 12.96 3.96
C PRO A 218 13.37 14.34 3.37
N GLU A 219 12.62 14.36 2.27
CA GLU A 219 12.17 15.61 1.65
C GLU A 219 10.91 16.19 2.29
N TRP A 220 10.32 15.47 3.24
CA TRP A 220 9.31 16.00 4.14
C TRP A 220 10.04 16.54 5.37
N THR A 221 9.77 17.80 5.72
CA THR A 221 10.35 18.35 6.94
C THR A 221 9.71 17.64 8.14
N ALA A 222 10.48 16.95 8.98
CA ALA A 222 10.00 16.29 10.20
C ALA A 222 9.16 17.22 11.10
N ASN A 223 9.46 18.53 11.08
CA ASN A 223 8.70 19.56 11.80
C ASN A 223 7.28 19.80 11.27
N ALA A 224 6.95 19.29 10.08
CA ALA A 224 5.61 19.32 9.51
C ALA A 224 4.75 18.11 9.94
N ALA A 225 5.35 17.10 10.58
CA ALA A 225 4.63 15.93 11.08
C ALA A 225 3.58 16.34 12.13
N HIS A 226 2.47 15.62 12.17
CA HIS A 226 1.40 15.86 13.12
C HIS A 226 1.91 15.66 14.55
N PRO A 227 1.75 16.66 15.45
CA PRO A 227 2.38 16.62 16.77
C PRO A 227 1.94 15.41 17.61
N ASP A 228 0.66 15.04 17.53
CA ASP A 228 0.12 13.90 18.28
C ASP A 228 0.54 12.52 17.75
N PHE A 229 1.12 12.46 16.55
CA PHE A 229 1.41 11.21 15.85
C PHE A 229 2.82 11.17 15.25
N ARG A 230 3.74 11.97 15.79
CA ARG A 230 5.14 11.99 15.33
C ARG A 230 5.84 10.65 15.59
N VAL A 231 5.48 9.99 16.69
CA VAL A 231 5.86 8.62 17.04
C VAL A 231 4.63 7.73 17.01
N GLY A 232 4.86 6.43 16.89
CA GLY A 232 3.80 5.42 16.91
C GLY A 232 2.88 5.56 18.11
N SER A 233 1.62 5.90 17.85
CA SER A 233 0.58 6.03 18.87
C SER A 233 -0.37 4.84 18.80
N GLU A 234 -0.45 4.08 19.88
CA GLU A 234 -1.39 2.96 19.97
C GLU A 234 -2.84 3.46 19.90
N ILE A 235 -3.63 2.90 18.98
CA ILE A 235 -5.06 3.18 18.83
C ILE A 235 -5.83 2.42 19.91
N ARG A 236 -6.41 3.17 20.85
CA ARG A 236 -7.03 2.64 22.07
C ARG A 236 -8.54 2.56 21.92
N ARG A 237 -9.04 1.39 21.51
CA ARG A 237 -10.49 1.11 21.47
C ARG A 237 -11.08 1.08 22.88
N SER A 238 -12.25 1.71 23.05
CA SER A 238 -13.05 1.66 24.28
C SER A 238 -14.46 1.13 24.00
N PRO A 239 -14.95 0.06 24.67
CA PRO A 239 -14.23 -0.84 25.57
C PRO A 239 -13.33 -1.83 24.82
N GLN A 240 -12.28 -2.32 25.47
CA GLN A 240 -11.41 -3.37 24.92
C GLN A 240 -12.08 -4.74 25.09
N SER A 241 -12.68 -5.26 24.02
CA SER A 241 -13.34 -6.58 24.04
C SER A 241 -12.48 -7.73 23.51
N ASN A 242 -11.43 -7.42 22.74
CA ASN A 242 -10.56 -8.42 22.12
C ASN A 242 -9.10 -8.16 22.55
N PRO A 243 -8.36 -9.14 23.09
CA PRO A 243 -6.96 -8.95 23.43
C PRO A 243 -6.07 -8.68 22.20
N VAL A 244 -6.46 -9.17 21.01
CA VAL A 244 -5.71 -9.00 19.76
C VAL A 244 -6.44 -8.02 18.85
N GLN A 245 -5.92 -6.80 18.76
CA GLN A 245 -6.42 -5.79 17.82
C GLN A 245 -5.63 -5.90 16.52
N LYS A 246 -6.33 -6.22 15.44
CA LYS A 246 -5.76 -6.40 14.11
C LYS A 246 -6.67 -5.77 13.06
N ASP A 247 -6.09 -5.47 11.90
CA ASP A 247 -6.78 -5.09 10.68
C ASP A 247 -7.57 -3.76 10.75
N TYR A 248 -7.29 -2.89 11.73
CA TYR A 248 -7.92 -1.55 11.81
C TYR A 248 -7.61 -0.75 10.54
N PHE A 249 -8.54 0.09 10.09
CA PHE A 249 -8.22 1.08 9.06
C PHE A 249 -8.73 2.46 9.45
N LEU A 250 -8.07 3.48 8.92
CA LEU A 250 -8.49 4.87 9.11
C LEU A 250 -9.33 5.35 7.93
N PHE A 251 -10.25 6.25 8.22
CA PHE A 251 -11.04 6.96 7.23
C PHE A 251 -11.32 8.39 7.67
N TRP A 252 -11.71 9.24 6.71
CA TRP A 252 -11.99 10.64 6.96
C TRP A 252 -13.38 11.02 6.47
N ASP A 253 -14.14 11.68 7.35
CA ASP A 253 -15.46 12.19 7.00
C ASP A 253 -15.38 13.41 6.06
N LYS A 254 -16.53 13.89 5.59
CA LYS A 254 -16.61 15.04 4.68
C LYS A 254 -15.94 16.33 5.21
N ASP A 255 -15.77 16.44 6.53
CA ASP A 255 -15.15 17.57 7.21
C ASP A 255 -13.67 17.28 7.57
N ASP A 256 -13.11 16.22 6.98
CA ASP A 256 -11.76 15.70 7.17
C ASP A 256 -11.44 15.33 8.62
N ALA A 257 -12.45 14.98 9.42
CA ALA A 257 -12.23 14.41 10.74
C ALA A 257 -11.83 12.93 10.63
N MET A 258 -10.75 12.58 11.33
CA MET A 258 -10.18 11.24 11.29
C MET A 258 -10.97 10.28 12.17
N HIS A 259 -11.25 9.10 11.63
CA HIS A 259 -11.95 8.01 12.29
C HIS A 259 -11.15 6.72 12.13
N VAL A 260 -11.39 5.77 13.02
CA VAL A 260 -10.86 4.42 12.95
C VAL A 260 -11.99 3.41 12.90
N HIS A 261 -11.84 2.41 12.03
CA HIS A 261 -12.74 1.29 11.87
C HIS A 261 -12.11 0.01 12.43
N TYR A 262 -12.76 -0.57 13.44
CA TYR A 262 -12.24 -1.70 14.21
C TYR A 262 -12.64 -3.05 13.66
N ASN A 263 -13.90 -3.20 13.26
CA ASN A 263 -14.44 -4.49 12.79
C ASN A 263 -15.44 -4.24 11.68
N MET A 264 -15.40 -5.06 10.63
CA MET A 264 -16.40 -5.05 9.55
C MET A 264 -17.51 -6.05 9.80
N PHE A 265 -17.19 -7.23 10.32
CA PHE A 265 -18.10 -8.36 10.45
C PHE A 265 -17.95 -9.01 11.84
N PRO A 266 -19.03 -9.55 12.45
CA PRO A 266 -20.43 -9.60 11.98
C PRO A 266 -21.20 -8.28 12.15
N THR A 267 -20.63 -7.36 12.92
CA THR A 267 -21.19 -6.04 13.24
C THR A 267 -20.07 -5.03 13.10
N ARG A 268 -20.36 -3.92 12.43
CA ARG A 268 -19.40 -2.83 12.28
C ARG A 268 -19.11 -2.20 13.63
N GLY A 269 -17.89 -1.72 13.81
CA GLY A 269 -17.49 -0.90 14.96
C GLY A 269 -16.49 0.14 14.52
N TYR A 270 -16.77 1.41 14.81
CA TYR A 270 -15.92 2.53 14.41
C TYR A 270 -16.13 3.70 15.35
N ALA A 271 -15.09 4.51 15.53
CA ALA A 271 -15.16 5.71 16.34
C ALA A 271 -14.29 6.82 15.76
N LYS A 272 -14.55 8.05 16.21
CA LYS A 272 -13.66 9.17 15.94
C LYS A 272 -12.30 8.92 16.60
N LEU A 273 -11.22 9.15 15.86
CA LEU A 273 -9.87 9.12 16.40
C LEU A 273 -9.54 10.51 16.95
N GLU A 274 -9.15 10.53 18.22
CA GLU A 274 -8.72 11.72 18.93
C GLU A 274 -7.19 11.73 19.07
N ALA A 275 -6.65 12.80 19.65
CA ALA A 275 -5.22 12.95 19.89
C ALA A 275 -4.61 11.74 20.63
N GLN A 276 -3.34 11.43 20.31
CA GLN A 276 -2.53 10.40 20.96
C GLN A 276 -3.16 8.99 20.92
N GLY A 277 -3.91 8.69 19.86
CA GLY A 277 -4.50 7.38 19.62
C GLY A 277 -5.73 7.07 20.48
N LYS A 278 -6.24 8.02 21.27
CA LYS A 278 -7.50 7.85 22.00
C LYS A 278 -8.68 7.81 21.03
N THR A 279 -9.74 7.11 21.39
CA THR A 279 -10.93 7.02 20.54
C THR A 279 -12.17 7.48 21.29
N GLY A 280 -13.10 8.08 20.56
CA GLY A 280 -14.44 8.38 21.07
C GLY A 280 -15.29 7.12 21.32
N PRO A 281 -16.58 7.30 21.67
CA PRO A 281 -17.52 6.19 21.77
C PRO A 281 -17.75 5.53 20.40
N ASP A 282 -18.16 4.26 20.42
CA ASP A 282 -18.57 3.55 19.21
C ASP A 282 -19.77 4.24 18.54
N LEU A 283 -19.61 4.60 17.27
CA LEU A 283 -20.60 5.31 16.46
C LEU A 283 -21.47 4.36 15.64
N ALA A 284 -21.13 3.07 15.55
CA ALA A 284 -21.79 2.09 14.69
C ALA A 284 -23.20 1.70 15.15
N GLY A 285 -23.56 1.99 16.40
CA GLY A 285 -24.85 1.61 16.98
C GLY A 285 -26.07 2.12 16.19
N LYS A 286 -25.95 3.28 15.53
CA LYS A 286 -27.04 3.89 14.74
C LYS A 286 -27.35 3.12 13.46
N THR A 287 -26.37 2.46 12.84
CA THR A 287 -26.51 1.74 11.56
C THR A 287 -26.39 0.23 11.69
N ALA A 288 -26.13 -0.29 12.90
CA ALA A 288 -25.83 -1.71 13.14
C ALA A 288 -26.85 -2.67 12.50
N LYS A 289 -28.15 -2.39 12.62
CA LYS A 289 -29.20 -3.26 12.05
C LYS A 289 -29.17 -3.31 10.52
N SER A 290 -29.13 -2.14 9.86
CA SER A 290 -29.12 -2.05 8.39
C SER A 290 -27.80 -2.57 7.83
N ASP A 291 -26.68 -2.21 8.45
CA ASP A 291 -25.35 -2.64 8.02
C ASP A 291 -25.21 -4.16 8.13
N THR A 292 -25.63 -4.77 9.24
CA THR A 292 -25.61 -6.24 9.39
C THR A 292 -26.53 -6.93 8.38
N LYS A 293 -27.69 -6.36 8.04
CA LYS A 293 -28.56 -6.91 6.98
C LYS A 293 -27.86 -6.86 5.63
N CYS A 294 -27.19 -5.75 5.30
CA CYS A 294 -26.46 -5.60 4.04
C CYS A 294 -25.27 -6.57 3.95
N LEU A 295 -24.42 -6.63 4.99
CA LEU A 295 -23.26 -7.51 5.00
C LEU A 295 -23.66 -8.98 4.87
N ARG A 296 -24.71 -9.43 5.57
CA ARG A 296 -25.22 -10.82 5.46
C ARG A 296 -25.82 -11.16 4.10
N ARG A 297 -26.24 -10.14 3.33
CA ARG A 297 -26.79 -10.34 1.98
C ARG A 297 -25.69 -10.58 0.96
N TYR A 298 -24.59 -9.84 1.05
CA TYR A 298 -23.56 -9.81 0.01
C TYR A 298 -22.26 -10.53 0.38
N LEU A 299 -21.95 -10.70 1.66
CA LEU A 299 -20.80 -11.50 2.09
C LEU A 299 -21.19 -12.97 2.28
N PRO A 300 -20.25 -13.91 2.08
CA PRO A 300 -20.51 -15.32 2.25
C PRO A 300 -20.90 -15.66 3.70
N LYS A 301 -21.76 -16.67 3.84
CA LYS A 301 -22.05 -17.27 5.14
C LYS A 301 -20.85 -18.10 5.58
N LEU A 302 -20.30 -17.79 6.75
CA LEU A 302 -19.18 -18.52 7.32
C LEU A 302 -19.70 -19.86 7.87
N SER A 303 -19.22 -20.98 7.33
CA SER A 303 -19.73 -22.32 7.64
C SER A 303 -19.02 -23.05 8.79
N ASP A 304 -17.82 -22.60 9.18
CA ASP A 304 -16.98 -23.24 10.19
C ASP A 304 -16.00 -22.24 10.87
N LYS A 305 -15.11 -22.74 11.73
CA LYS A 305 -14.09 -21.93 12.43
C LYS A 305 -12.89 -21.56 11.55
N SER A 306 -12.75 -22.13 10.35
CA SER A 306 -11.65 -21.88 9.41
C SER A 306 -11.95 -20.75 8.43
N GLN A 307 -13.15 -20.18 8.48
CA GLN A 307 -13.54 -19.06 7.64
C GLN A 307 -13.69 -17.77 8.44
N SER A 308 -13.23 -16.66 7.86
CA SER A 308 -13.38 -15.34 8.47
C SER A 308 -13.54 -14.24 7.44
N ILE A 309 -14.13 -13.12 7.85
CA ILE A 309 -14.09 -11.87 7.09
C ILE A 309 -13.03 -10.97 7.71
N ARG A 310 -12.01 -10.61 6.93
CA ARG A 310 -10.89 -9.78 7.35
C ARG A 310 -11.00 -8.40 6.72
N GLN A 311 -10.73 -7.35 7.50
CA GLN A 311 -10.45 -6.04 6.91
C GLN A 311 -9.11 -6.13 6.20
N ALA A 312 -9.09 -5.80 4.91
CA ALA A 312 -7.93 -6.10 4.06
C ALA A 312 -7.02 -4.89 3.90
N THR A 313 -7.62 -3.72 3.65
CA THR A 313 -6.90 -2.55 3.18
C THR A 313 -7.16 -1.32 4.06
N ASN A 314 -6.41 -0.24 3.82
CA ASN A 314 -6.82 1.11 4.19
C ASN A 314 -8.10 1.55 3.42
N SER A 315 -8.52 2.80 3.59
CA SER A 315 -9.67 3.36 2.87
C SER A 315 -9.27 4.46 1.88
N LEU A 316 -10.15 4.75 0.93
CA LEU A 316 -10.09 5.88 -0.01
C LEU A 316 -11.45 6.56 -0.11
N ARG A 317 -11.50 7.85 -0.42
CA ARG A 317 -12.71 8.55 -0.83
C ARG A 317 -12.85 8.47 -2.36
N VAL A 318 -14.00 8.01 -2.84
CA VAL A 318 -14.27 7.86 -4.28
C VAL A 318 -15.56 8.58 -4.66
N THR A 319 -15.53 9.32 -5.76
CA THR A 319 -16.73 9.89 -6.39
C THR A 319 -17.17 9.03 -7.57
N LEU A 320 -18.44 8.65 -7.58
CA LEU A 320 -19.05 7.72 -8.54
C LEU A 320 -19.43 8.40 -9.86
N CYS A 321 -18.54 9.23 -10.39
CA CYS A 321 -18.57 9.74 -11.77
C CYS A 321 -17.14 9.89 -12.29
N SER A 322 -16.97 10.02 -13.60
CA SER A 322 -15.67 10.29 -14.22
C SER A 322 -15.30 11.76 -14.06
N ARG A 323 -14.08 12.07 -13.63
CA ARG A 323 -13.55 13.44 -13.58
C ARG A 323 -13.62 14.14 -14.94
N ALA A 324 -13.46 13.39 -16.03
CA ALA A 324 -13.61 13.90 -17.40
C ALA A 324 -15.03 14.35 -17.76
N GLU A 325 -16.07 13.99 -16.99
CA GLU A 325 -17.45 14.41 -17.26
C GLU A 325 -17.70 15.85 -16.78
N ALA A 326 -18.24 16.69 -17.66
CA ALA A 326 -18.46 18.12 -17.38
C ALA A 326 -19.37 18.43 -16.17
N LYS A 327 -20.21 17.47 -15.74
CA LYS A 327 -21.13 17.61 -14.61
C LYS A 327 -20.69 16.83 -13.36
N CYS A 328 -19.49 16.24 -13.38
CA CYS A 328 -19.00 15.45 -12.26
C CYS A 328 -18.47 16.35 -11.15
N THR A 329 -19.33 16.65 -10.19
CA THR A 329 -18.98 17.37 -8.96
C THR A 329 -19.18 16.46 -7.75
N PRO A 330 -18.21 16.34 -6.83
CA PRO A 330 -18.40 15.59 -5.59
C PRO A 330 -19.53 16.16 -4.72
N HIS A 331 -20.40 15.29 -4.21
CA HIS A 331 -21.45 15.61 -3.24
C HIS A 331 -21.84 14.34 -2.45
N ASP A 332 -22.60 14.48 -1.37
CA ASP A 332 -22.94 13.37 -0.45
C ASP A 332 -23.74 12.22 -1.08
N GLY A 333 -24.30 12.45 -2.26
CA GLY A 333 -25.05 11.46 -3.03
C GLY A 333 -24.18 10.62 -3.97
N ASN A 334 -22.98 11.08 -4.32
CA ASN A 334 -22.08 10.39 -5.25
C ASN A 334 -20.67 10.17 -4.69
N THR A 335 -20.32 10.66 -3.49
CA THR A 335 -19.00 10.47 -2.88
C THR A 335 -19.06 9.58 -1.64
N PHE A 336 -18.23 8.54 -1.61
CA PHE A 336 -18.25 7.48 -0.60
C PHE A 336 -16.86 7.13 -0.12
N ILE A 337 -16.77 6.50 1.05
CA ILE A 337 -15.55 5.85 1.52
C ILE A 337 -15.55 4.41 1.02
N MET A 338 -14.48 4.05 0.33
CA MET A 338 -14.21 2.74 -0.25
C MET A 338 -13.13 2.02 0.57
N THR A 339 -13.32 0.73 0.81
CA THR A 339 -12.30 -0.18 1.36
C THR A 339 -12.53 -1.59 0.82
N LEU A 340 -11.54 -2.47 0.95
CA LEU A 340 -11.68 -3.88 0.62
C LEU A 340 -11.71 -4.71 1.90
N VAL A 341 -12.56 -5.74 1.88
CA VAL A 341 -12.62 -6.78 2.92
C VAL A 341 -12.42 -8.12 2.22
N GLN A 342 -11.83 -9.10 2.89
CA GLN A 342 -11.54 -10.40 2.30
C GLN A 342 -12.27 -11.50 3.04
N HIS A 343 -12.93 -12.38 2.29
CA HIS A 343 -13.31 -13.68 2.82
C HIS A 343 -12.09 -14.59 2.80
N GLN A 344 -11.59 -14.92 3.99
CA GLN A 344 -10.48 -15.83 4.18
C GLN A 344 -11.02 -17.23 4.45
N THR A 345 -10.53 -18.23 3.72
CA THR A 345 -10.77 -19.65 4.00
C THR A 345 -9.44 -20.34 4.25
N ASP A 346 -9.27 -20.88 5.46
CA ASP A 346 -8.06 -21.59 5.86
C ASP A 346 -8.16 -23.09 5.55
N PHE A 347 -7.25 -23.56 4.71
CA PHE A 347 -6.97 -24.96 4.45
C PHE A 347 -5.70 -25.37 5.21
N VAL A 348 -5.41 -26.68 5.27
CA VAL A 348 -4.18 -27.17 5.90
C VAL A 348 -2.97 -26.60 5.14
N HIS A 349 -2.21 -25.72 5.81
CA HIS A 349 -1.02 -25.01 5.28
C HIS A 349 -1.27 -24.01 4.13
N HIS A 350 -2.52 -23.61 3.88
CA HIS A 350 -2.85 -22.66 2.81
C HIS A 350 -4.06 -21.82 3.17
N SER A 351 -4.12 -20.56 2.72
CA SER A 351 -5.28 -19.71 2.91
C SER A 351 -5.69 -19.08 1.58
N GLU A 352 -6.97 -19.20 1.23
CA GLU A 352 -7.56 -18.46 0.11
C GLU A 352 -8.18 -17.16 0.61
N TYR A 353 -8.03 -16.10 -0.17
CA TYR A 353 -8.57 -14.78 0.14
C TYR A 353 -9.38 -14.28 -1.05
N GLU A 354 -10.64 -13.95 -0.80
CA GLU A 354 -11.56 -13.44 -1.81
C GLU A 354 -11.99 -12.00 -1.47
N PRO A 355 -11.44 -10.99 -2.16
CA PRO A 355 -11.67 -9.57 -1.84
C PRO A 355 -13.01 -9.06 -2.35
N TYR A 356 -13.75 -8.36 -1.49
CA TYR A 356 -14.99 -7.66 -1.76
C TYR A 356 -14.79 -6.15 -1.57
N VAL A 357 -15.38 -5.35 -2.43
CA VAL A 357 -15.37 -3.90 -2.29
C VAL A 357 -16.55 -3.45 -1.44
N VAL A 358 -16.29 -2.56 -0.48
CA VAL A 358 -17.31 -2.01 0.42
C VAL A 358 -17.32 -0.49 0.29
N LEU A 359 -18.50 0.07 0.09
CA LEU A 359 -18.76 1.52 0.09
C LEU A 359 -19.64 1.90 1.27
N PHE A 360 -19.28 2.98 1.97
CA PHE A 360 -20.12 3.59 3.01
C PHE A 360 -20.12 5.11 2.91
N ARG A 361 -21.14 5.74 3.48
CA ARG A 361 -21.30 7.21 3.44
C ARG A 361 -20.09 7.89 4.05
N GLN A 362 -19.69 9.03 3.50
CA GLN A 362 -18.62 9.88 4.05
C GLN A 362 -19.08 10.81 5.19
N HIS A 363 -20.34 10.74 5.58
CA HIS A 363 -20.91 11.54 6.67
C HIS A 363 -21.56 10.62 7.71
N PRO A 364 -21.63 11.04 8.99
CA PRO A 364 -22.41 10.33 9.99
C PRO A 364 -23.87 10.10 9.53
N PRO A 365 -24.48 8.94 9.83
CA PRO A 365 -23.95 7.88 10.69
C PRO A 365 -23.10 6.83 9.95
N PHE A 366 -22.46 7.16 8.82
CA PHE A 366 -21.53 6.28 8.06
C PHE A 366 -22.14 4.94 7.63
N GLU A 367 -23.43 4.92 7.31
CA GLU A 367 -24.15 3.73 6.86
C GLU A 367 -23.50 3.09 5.61
N LEU A 368 -23.58 1.76 5.51
CA LEU A 368 -23.16 1.07 4.30
C LEU A 368 -24.04 1.50 3.13
N TYR A 369 -23.39 1.85 2.02
CA TYR A 369 -24.04 2.19 0.76
C TYR A 369 -24.13 0.97 -0.16
N ALA A 370 -23.03 0.25 -0.32
CA ALA A 370 -22.96 -0.92 -1.19
C ALA A 370 -21.85 -1.89 -0.80
N VAL A 371 -22.01 -3.15 -1.22
CA VAL A 371 -20.96 -4.19 -1.18
C VAL A 371 -20.95 -4.87 -2.54
N SER A 372 -19.78 -5.19 -3.10
CA SER A 372 -19.72 -5.95 -4.36
C SER A 372 -20.48 -7.27 -4.22
N ARG A 373 -21.30 -7.64 -5.21
CA ARG A 373 -22.09 -8.88 -5.14
C ARG A 373 -21.24 -10.14 -5.27
N ARG A 374 -20.05 -9.99 -5.84
CA ARG A 374 -19.06 -11.04 -6.06
C ARG A 374 -17.68 -10.54 -5.64
N PRO A 375 -16.78 -11.44 -5.24
CA PRO A 375 -15.39 -11.10 -5.01
C PRO A 375 -14.65 -10.78 -6.33
N LEU A 376 -13.52 -10.09 -6.21
CA LEU A 376 -12.64 -9.79 -7.33
C LEU A 376 -11.69 -10.95 -7.59
N TRP A 377 -11.42 -11.22 -8.87
CA TRP A 377 -10.32 -12.07 -9.32
C TRP A 377 -9.23 -11.18 -9.93
N ILE A 378 -8.03 -11.21 -9.35
CA ILE A 378 -6.90 -10.42 -9.86
C ILE A 378 -6.27 -11.20 -11.02
N SER A 379 -6.25 -10.62 -12.22
CA SER A 379 -5.69 -11.31 -13.40
C SER A 379 -4.21 -11.64 -13.21
N GLY A 380 -3.81 -12.84 -13.63
CA GLY A 380 -2.54 -13.48 -13.27
C GLY A 380 -2.63 -14.45 -12.07
N ARG A 381 -3.68 -14.35 -11.23
CA ARG A 381 -3.94 -15.35 -10.16
C ARG A 381 -4.32 -16.68 -10.81
N THR A 382 -3.73 -17.78 -10.33
CA THR A 382 -4.03 -19.12 -10.85
C THR A 382 -4.83 -19.97 -9.85
N ARG A 383 -5.68 -20.86 -10.38
CA ARG A 383 -6.30 -21.97 -9.65
C ARG A 383 -6.10 -23.23 -10.47
N ARG A 384 -5.39 -24.20 -9.90
CA ARG A 384 -5.16 -25.52 -10.51
C ARG A 384 -6.25 -26.48 -10.05
N GLU A 385 -6.67 -27.39 -10.93
CA GLU A 385 -7.72 -28.36 -10.60
C GLU A 385 -7.32 -29.20 -9.37
N GLY A 386 -8.25 -29.33 -8.42
CA GLY A 386 -8.03 -30.07 -7.18
C GLY A 386 -7.12 -29.37 -6.15
N LEU A 387 -6.64 -28.16 -6.43
CA LEU A 387 -5.81 -27.37 -5.51
C LEU A 387 -6.46 -26.03 -5.17
N PRO A 388 -6.18 -25.48 -3.97
CA PRO A 388 -6.52 -24.09 -3.67
C PRO A 388 -5.91 -23.13 -4.70
N ALA A 389 -6.60 -22.01 -4.93
CA ALA A 389 -6.07 -20.88 -5.68
C ALA A 389 -4.83 -20.28 -5.01
N ASP A 390 -3.99 -19.61 -5.80
CA ASP A 390 -2.83 -18.90 -5.26
C ASP A 390 -3.22 -17.93 -4.15
N ILE A 391 -2.36 -17.84 -3.13
CA ILE A 391 -2.51 -16.90 -2.02
C ILE A 391 -2.35 -15.49 -2.59
N VAL A 392 -3.44 -14.72 -2.60
CA VAL A 392 -3.47 -13.30 -2.99
C VAL A 392 -4.16 -12.55 -1.87
N SER A 393 -3.39 -12.11 -0.86
CA SER A 393 -3.93 -11.35 0.27
C SER A 393 -3.72 -9.87 0.04
N VAL A 394 -4.80 -9.15 -0.30
CA VAL A 394 -4.78 -7.70 -0.53
C VAL A 394 -4.52 -6.96 0.77
N THR A 395 -3.46 -6.19 0.81
CA THR A 395 -2.96 -5.52 2.03
C THR A 395 -3.12 -4.02 1.99
N SER A 396 -3.16 -3.39 0.81
CA SER A 396 -3.41 -1.95 0.70
C SER A 396 -4.11 -1.55 -0.59
N VAL A 397 -4.75 -0.37 -0.54
CA VAL A 397 -5.45 0.26 -1.65
C VAL A 397 -5.14 1.75 -1.66
N ASN A 398 -4.47 2.26 -2.69
CA ASN A 398 -4.13 3.68 -2.77
C ASN A 398 -4.39 4.22 -4.17
N TRP A 399 -4.65 5.52 -4.31
CA TRP A 399 -4.64 6.13 -5.64
C TRP A 399 -3.23 6.01 -6.23
N ARG A 400 -3.12 5.50 -7.46
CA ARG A 400 -1.82 5.29 -8.13
C ARG A 400 -1.13 6.62 -8.41
N ASP A 401 -1.91 7.59 -8.86
CA ASP A 401 -1.39 8.81 -9.45
C ASP A 401 -1.18 9.89 -8.39
N ARG A 402 -0.11 10.66 -8.54
CA ARG A 402 0.25 11.77 -7.65
C ARG A 402 -0.84 12.84 -7.63
N GLY A 403 -1.12 13.38 -6.45
CA GLY A 403 -2.01 14.54 -6.25
C GLY A 403 -3.46 14.19 -5.97
N LEU A 404 -3.86 12.91 -6.08
CA LEU A 404 -5.17 12.43 -5.64
C LEU A 404 -5.28 12.32 -4.12
N ASN A 405 -4.16 11.99 -3.46
CA ASN A 405 -4.06 11.77 -2.01
C ASN A 405 -5.13 10.79 -1.50
N TYR A 406 -6.21 11.27 -0.90
CA TYR A 406 -7.30 10.44 -0.37
C TYR A 406 -8.51 10.35 -1.31
N HIS A 407 -8.67 11.28 -2.26
CA HIS A 407 -9.92 11.42 -3.03
C HIS A 407 -9.69 11.30 -4.55
N GLY A 408 -10.35 10.32 -5.16
CA GLY A 408 -10.38 10.12 -6.60
C GLY A 408 -11.79 9.86 -7.17
N TYR A 409 -11.82 9.53 -8.46
CA TYR A 409 -13.01 9.38 -9.31
C TYR A 409 -12.99 8.03 -10.02
N LEU A 410 -14.08 7.67 -10.71
CA LEU A 410 -14.20 6.37 -11.38
C LEU A 410 -13.18 6.16 -12.51
N ASP A 411 -12.65 7.23 -13.07
CA ASP A 411 -11.62 7.22 -14.11
C ASP A 411 -10.19 7.27 -13.60
N ASP A 412 -9.99 7.54 -12.31
CA ASP A 412 -8.68 7.48 -11.69
C ASP A 412 -8.24 6.02 -11.48
N VAL A 413 -6.93 5.80 -11.44
CA VAL A 413 -6.35 4.46 -11.25
C VAL A 413 -6.00 4.23 -9.78
N VAL A 414 -6.36 3.06 -9.28
CA VAL A 414 -6.08 2.56 -7.95
C VAL A 414 -4.96 1.54 -8.03
N MET A 415 -4.00 1.66 -7.12
CA MET A 415 -2.94 0.71 -6.85
C MET A 415 -3.39 -0.22 -5.73
N LEU A 416 -3.59 -1.51 -6.05
CA LEU A 416 -3.76 -2.57 -5.05
C LEU A 416 -2.40 -3.25 -4.86
N ALA A 417 -1.95 -3.35 -3.61
CA ALA A 417 -0.77 -4.14 -3.26
C ALA A 417 -1.20 -5.33 -2.40
N PHE A 418 -0.54 -6.47 -2.62
CA PHE A 418 -0.92 -7.74 -2.00
C PHE A 418 0.27 -8.67 -1.82
N GLN A 419 0.16 -9.54 -0.83
CA GLN A 419 1.05 -10.68 -0.70
C GLN A 419 0.64 -11.74 -1.73
N TYR A 420 1.62 -12.24 -2.50
CA TYR A 420 1.48 -13.34 -3.43
C TYR A 420 2.25 -14.57 -2.93
N GLY A 421 1.55 -15.68 -2.69
CA GLY A 421 2.15 -16.87 -2.08
C GLY A 421 2.65 -16.60 -0.65
N ASN A 422 3.74 -17.28 -0.26
CA ASN A 422 4.30 -17.22 1.09
C ASN A 422 5.54 -16.32 1.23
N ARG A 423 6.06 -15.76 0.13
CA ARG A 423 7.32 -14.99 0.09
C ARG A 423 7.37 -13.86 -0.94
N HIS A 424 6.31 -13.62 -1.69
CA HIS A 424 6.32 -12.63 -2.75
C HIS A 424 5.34 -11.50 -2.46
N SER A 425 5.68 -10.33 -2.98
CA SER A 425 4.87 -9.12 -2.95
C SER A 425 4.57 -8.71 -4.38
N ALA A 426 3.32 -8.33 -4.64
CA ALA A 426 2.84 -7.99 -5.96
C ALA A 426 1.84 -6.83 -5.87
N GLY A 427 1.56 -6.24 -7.03
CA GLY A 427 0.58 -5.18 -7.15
C GLY A 427 -0.16 -5.24 -8.48
N ILE A 428 -1.34 -4.63 -8.52
CA ILE A 428 -2.11 -4.42 -9.73
C ILE A 428 -2.67 -3.00 -9.72
N ASP A 429 -2.53 -2.31 -10.83
CA ASP A 429 -3.13 -1.00 -11.03
C ASP A 429 -4.40 -1.12 -11.86
N VAL A 430 -5.55 -0.74 -11.27
CA VAL A 430 -6.89 -0.96 -11.84
C VAL A 430 -7.65 0.35 -11.82
N ARG A 431 -8.43 0.63 -12.87
CA ARG A 431 -9.33 1.79 -12.88
C ARG A 431 -10.37 1.66 -11.75
N ALA A 432 -10.66 2.73 -11.01
CA ALA A 432 -11.59 2.65 -9.88
C ALA A 432 -12.99 2.15 -10.28
N GLY A 433 -13.51 2.60 -11.43
CA GLY A 433 -14.78 2.12 -11.96
C GLY A 433 -14.80 0.62 -12.26
N ASP A 434 -13.64 0.04 -12.55
CA ASP A 434 -13.50 -1.39 -12.84
C ASP A 434 -13.52 -2.24 -11.56
N LEU A 435 -13.06 -1.69 -10.42
CA LEU A 435 -13.23 -2.30 -9.09
C LEU A 435 -14.67 -2.23 -8.58
N LEU A 436 -15.43 -1.24 -9.05
CA LEU A 436 -16.78 -0.91 -8.58
C LEU A 436 -17.89 -1.47 -9.49
N VAL A 437 -17.56 -2.50 -10.27
CA VAL A 437 -18.56 -3.25 -11.04
C VAL A 437 -19.42 -4.11 -10.13
N ASP A 438 -20.70 -4.28 -10.50
CA ASP A 438 -21.66 -5.17 -9.81
C ASP A 438 -21.80 -4.92 -8.29
N LEU A 439 -21.90 -3.64 -7.91
CA LEU A 439 -22.24 -3.25 -6.54
C LEU A 439 -23.69 -3.64 -6.20
N GLY A 440 -23.86 -4.29 -5.06
CA GLY A 440 -25.15 -4.53 -4.42
C GLY A 440 -25.48 -3.41 -3.45
N LEU A 441 -26.53 -2.64 -3.74
CA LEU A 441 -26.97 -1.52 -2.90
C LEU A 441 -27.59 -2.01 -1.59
N CYS A 442 -27.20 -1.41 -0.47
CA CYS A 442 -27.75 -1.72 0.84
C CYS A 442 -29.19 -1.20 1.03
N GLN A 443 -29.65 -0.25 0.20
CA GLN A 443 -31.00 0.34 0.29
C GLN A 443 -32.10 -0.55 -0.30
N ASP A 444 -31.79 -1.50 -1.17
CA ASP A 444 -32.75 -2.50 -1.72
C ASP A 444 -33.17 -3.56 -0.68
N SER A 445 -33.02 -3.23 0.61
CA SER A 445 -33.19 -4.13 1.75
C SER A 445 -34.14 -3.56 2.79
N SER A 446 -35.06 -2.66 2.42
CA SER A 446 -36.26 -2.39 3.22
C SER A 446 -37.21 -3.59 3.16
#